data_AF-A0A7K1BR90-F1
#
_entry.id   AF-A0A7K1BR90-F1
#
_cell.length_a   1.000
_cell.length_b   1.000
_cell.length_c   1.000
_cell.angle_alpha   90.00
_cell.angle_beta   90.00
_cell.angle_gamma   90.00
#
_symmetry.space_group_name_H-M   'P 1'
#
loop_
_entity.id
_entity.type
_entity.pdbx_description
1 polymer ?
#
loop_
_entity_poly.entity_id
_entity_poly.type
_entity_poly.pdbx_seq_one_letter_code
_entity_poly.pdbx_strand_id
1 'polypeptide(L)'
;LDAASEHIAKYGTQHTEAIVTESDASAARFIALSDCAAVMINASTRFTDGEEMGFGAEIGISNQKLHARGPMGLEAMTTTTWIVSGNGQIRN
;
A
#
# COMPACT_ATOMS: atom_id res chain seq x y z
N LEU A 1 -10.01 15.37 13.34
CA LEU A 1 -9.11 14.62 12.42
C LEU A 1 -7.75 14.39 13.07
N ASP A 2 -7.05 15.43 13.52
CA ASP A 2 -5.68 15.32 14.06
C ASP A 2 -5.54 14.26 15.16
N ALA A 3 -6.36 14.32 16.20
CA ALA A 3 -6.34 13.34 17.28
C ALA A 3 -6.57 11.89 16.80
N ALA A 4 -7.39 11.69 15.77
CA ALA A 4 -7.62 10.36 15.19
C ALA A 4 -6.41 9.87 14.40
N SER A 5 -5.83 10.73 13.57
CA SER A 5 -4.61 10.42 12.81
C SER A 5 -3.42 10.17 13.73
N GLU A 6 -3.25 10.95 14.80
CA GLU A 6 -2.21 10.73 15.81
C GLU A 6 -2.40 9.41 16.56
N HIS A 7 -3.64 9.05 16.89
CA HIS A 7 -3.94 7.77 17.52
C HIS A 7 -3.58 6.59 16.61
N ILE A 8 -4.01 6.64 15.35
CA ILE A 8 -3.69 5.62 14.34
C ILE A 8 -2.18 5.53 14.13
N ALA A 9 -1.47 6.65 13.99
CA ALA A 9 -0.03 6.66 13.81
C ALA A 9 0.73 6.04 15.00
N LYS A 10 0.20 6.21 16.22
CA LYS A 10 0.82 5.70 17.46
C LYS A 10 0.53 4.21 17.70
N TYR A 11 -0.67 3.75 17.39
CA TYR A 11 -1.15 2.44 17.84
C TYR A 11 -1.52 1.49 16.70
N GLY A 12 -1.75 2.00 15.50
CA GLY A 12 -2.04 1.20 14.32
C GLY A 12 -0.84 0.33 13.93
N THR A 13 -1.13 -0.79 13.30
CA THR A 13 -0.11 -1.73 12.80
C THR A 13 0.26 -1.46 11.34
N GLN A 14 -0.18 -0.32 10.79
CA GLN A 14 0.08 0.10 9.41
C GLN A 14 -0.50 -0.88 8.37
N HIS A 15 -1.54 -1.64 8.73
CA HIS A 15 -2.21 -2.59 7.82
C HIS A 15 -3.29 -1.87 7.00
N THR A 16 -4.46 -1.63 7.58
CA THR A 16 -5.58 -0.97 6.89
C THR A 16 -6.24 0.02 7.82
N GLU A 17 -6.43 1.25 7.35
CA GLU A 17 -7.08 2.32 8.12
C GLU A 17 -8.19 2.95 7.29
N ALA A 18 -9.28 3.38 7.95
CA ALA A 18 -10.45 3.90 7.27
C ALA A 18 -10.96 5.19 7.91
N ILE A 19 -11.52 6.07 7.08
CA ILE A 19 -12.29 7.24 7.52
C ILE A 19 -13.68 7.20 6.89
N VAL A 20 -14.70 7.54 7.68
CA VAL A 20 -16.05 7.82 7.21
C VAL A 20 -16.29 9.33 7.33
N THR A 21 -16.50 10.01 6.22
CA THR A 21 -16.68 11.47 6.18
C THR A 21 -17.37 11.92 4.89
N GLU A 22 -18.16 12.99 4.97
CA GLU A 22 -18.74 13.70 3.81
C GLU A 22 -17.87 14.88 3.35
N SER A 23 -16.77 15.18 4.05
CA SER A 23 -15.87 16.28 3.73
C SER A 23 -14.68 15.80 2.90
N ASP A 24 -14.62 16.23 1.64
CA ASP A 24 -13.49 15.96 0.74
C ASP A 24 -12.16 16.46 1.33
N ALA A 25 -12.18 17.60 2.03
CA ALA A 25 -10.99 18.13 2.70
C ALA A 25 -10.50 17.22 3.84
N SER A 26 -11.43 16.63 4.60
CA SER A 26 -11.08 15.66 5.64
C SER A 26 -10.54 14.36 5.04
N ALA A 27 -11.15 13.86 3.97
CA ALA A 27 -10.69 12.67 3.26
C ALA A 27 -9.28 12.86 2.70
N ALA A 28 -9.04 13.94 1.96
CA ALA A 28 -7.73 14.26 1.40
C ALA A 28 -6.65 14.38 2.51
N ARG A 29 -7.00 15.00 3.63
CA ARG A 29 -6.08 15.17 4.77
C ARG A 29 -5.82 13.85 5.51
N PHE A 30 -6.82 12.96 5.63
CA PHE A 30 -6.62 11.63 6.18
C PHE A 30 -5.69 10.78 5.31
N ILE A 31 -5.85 10.84 3.98
CA ILE A 31 -4.96 10.16 3.02
C ILE A 31 -3.52 10.65 3.20
N ALA A 32 -3.31 11.97 3.22
CA ALA A 32 -1.98 12.56 3.33
C ALA A 32 -1.25 12.22 4.66
N LEU A 33 -2.00 11.94 5.73
CA LEU A 33 -1.45 11.61 7.04
C LEU A 33 -1.30 10.10 7.29
N SER A 34 -1.92 9.27 6.45
CA SER A 34 -1.94 7.81 6.65
C SER A 34 -0.70 7.15 6.04
N ASP A 35 -0.02 6.32 6.84
CA ASP A 35 1.10 5.49 6.40
C ASP A 35 0.80 4.01 6.73
N CYS A 36 -0.10 3.42 5.95
CA CYS A 36 -0.51 2.02 6.07
C CYS A 36 -0.57 1.35 4.68
N ALA A 37 -0.84 0.05 4.65
CA ALA A 37 -0.90 -0.71 3.39
C ALA A 37 -2.14 -0.37 2.54
N ALA A 38 -3.26 0.00 3.17
CA ALA A 38 -4.45 0.47 2.46
C ALA A 38 -5.22 1.53 3.27
N VAL A 39 -5.64 2.61 2.59
CA VAL A 39 -6.45 3.69 3.15
C VAL A 39 -7.83 3.65 2.53
N MET A 40 -8.88 3.51 3.35
CA MET A 40 -10.26 3.42 2.89
C MET A 40 -11.02 4.72 3.18
N ILE A 41 -11.74 5.26 2.18
CA ILE A 41 -12.65 6.41 2.35
C ILE A 41 -14.07 5.92 2.15
N ASN A 42 -14.91 6.04 3.18
CA ASN A 42 -16.31 5.60 3.16
C ASN A 42 -16.48 4.13 2.71
N ALA A 43 -15.49 3.28 2.99
CA ALA A 43 -15.48 1.87 2.64
C ALA A 43 -14.94 1.03 3.81
N SER A 44 -15.37 -0.23 3.88
CA SER A 44 -14.96 -1.16 4.92
C SER A 44 -13.50 -1.54 4.80
N THR A 45 -12.80 -1.70 5.93
CA THR A 45 -11.41 -2.22 5.96
C THR A 45 -11.30 -3.65 5.43
N ARG A 46 -12.41 -4.40 5.41
CA ARG A 46 -12.48 -5.78 4.89
C ARG A 46 -12.11 -5.92 3.42
N PHE A 47 -12.15 -4.83 2.65
CA PHE A 47 -11.74 -4.82 1.23
C PHE A 47 -10.22 -4.84 1.03
N THR A 48 -9.40 -4.88 2.09
CA THR A 48 -7.96 -5.17 1.94
C THR A 48 -7.79 -6.67 1.75
N ASP A 49 -7.94 -7.09 0.51
CA ASP A 49 -7.91 -8.48 0.08
C ASP A 49 -7.54 -8.54 -1.41
N GLY A 50 -6.74 -9.53 -1.79
CA GLY A 50 -6.24 -9.68 -3.15
C GLY A 50 -7.32 -9.85 -4.21
N GLU A 51 -8.39 -10.61 -3.92
CA GLU A 51 -9.48 -10.84 -4.87
C GLU A 51 -10.32 -9.57 -5.02
N GLU A 52 -10.67 -8.92 -3.91
CA GLU A 52 -11.43 -7.67 -3.90
C GLU A 52 -10.68 -6.52 -4.61
N MET A 53 -9.35 -6.51 -4.55
CA MET A 53 -8.50 -5.51 -5.25
C MET A 53 -8.14 -5.91 -6.69
N GLY A 54 -8.65 -7.04 -7.19
CA GLY A 54 -8.47 -7.45 -8.59
C GLY A 54 -7.14 -8.13 -8.91
N PHE A 55 -6.37 -8.56 -7.90
CA PHE A 55 -5.15 -9.37 -8.09
C PHE A 55 -5.46 -10.85 -8.40
N GLY A 56 -6.71 -11.28 -8.21
CA GLY A 56 -7.20 -12.64 -8.47
C GLY A 56 -6.80 -13.67 -7.42
N ALA A 57 -5.60 -13.56 -6.84
CA ALA A 57 -5.16 -14.32 -5.68
C ALA A 57 -4.12 -13.51 -4.88
N GLU A 58 -3.95 -13.85 -3.61
CA GLU A 58 -2.87 -13.34 -2.76
C GLU A 58 -2.15 -14.46 -2.02
N ILE A 59 -0.85 -14.26 -1.74
CA ILE A 59 -0.11 -15.08 -0.76
C ILE A 59 -0.37 -14.60 0.68
N GLY A 60 -0.79 -13.35 0.82
CA GLY A 60 -1.08 -12.66 2.07
C GLY A 60 -0.89 -11.15 1.92
N ILE A 61 -0.99 -10.43 3.03
CA ILE A 61 -0.95 -8.96 3.06
C ILE A 61 0.30 -8.49 3.80
N SER A 62 1.10 -7.65 3.14
CA SER A 62 2.29 -7.04 3.74
C SER A 62 2.00 -5.63 4.24
N ASN A 63 2.31 -5.35 5.50
CA ASN A 63 2.38 -3.98 6.02
C ASN A 63 3.81 -3.40 6.00
N GLN A 64 4.80 -4.11 5.44
CA GLN A 64 6.17 -3.62 5.31
C GLN A 64 6.29 -2.62 4.17
N LYS A 65 7.25 -1.69 4.28
CA LYS A 65 7.45 -0.62 3.28
C LYS A 65 8.27 -1.04 2.07
N LEU A 66 9.08 -2.08 2.19
CA LEU A 66 10.00 -2.51 1.14
C LEU A 66 9.39 -3.65 0.32
N HIS A 67 9.76 -3.70 -0.97
CA HIS A 67 9.34 -4.70 -1.95
C HIS A 67 7.85 -4.68 -2.29
N ALA A 68 6.98 -5.19 -1.43
CA ALA A 68 5.54 -5.27 -1.64
C ALA A 68 4.79 -4.86 -0.38
N ARG A 69 3.76 -4.03 -0.54
CA ARG A 69 2.91 -3.50 0.53
C ARG A 69 1.45 -3.58 0.10
N GLY A 70 0.58 -4.08 0.97
CA GLY A 70 -0.79 -4.46 0.65
C GLY A 70 -0.91 -5.93 0.27
N PRO A 71 -2.05 -6.33 -0.33
CA PRO A 71 -2.22 -7.66 -0.89
C PRO A 71 -1.11 -8.01 -1.89
N MET A 72 -0.46 -9.15 -1.69
CA MET A 72 0.67 -9.58 -2.51
C MET A 72 0.22 -10.59 -3.56
N GLY A 73 -0.06 -10.09 -4.77
CA GLY A 73 -0.36 -10.90 -5.95
C GLY A 73 0.89 -11.45 -6.66
N LEU A 74 0.72 -11.97 -7.88
CA LEU A 74 1.80 -12.62 -8.65
C LEU A 74 3.02 -11.71 -8.89
N GLU A 75 2.80 -10.43 -9.19
CA GLU A 75 3.90 -9.47 -9.44
C GLU A 75 4.82 -9.32 -8.22
N ALA A 76 4.27 -9.39 -7.01
CA ALA A 76 5.04 -9.33 -5.77
C ALA A 76 5.95 -10.56 -5.58
N MET A 77 5.74 -11.65 -6.32
CA MET A 77 6.59 -12.85 -6.30
C MET A 77 7.70 -12.83 -7.36
N THR A 78 7.94 -11.67 -7.99
CA THR A 78 8.98 -11.50 -9.00
C THR A 78 10.11 -10.60 -8.49
N THR A 79 11.22 -10.57 -9.23
CA THR A 79 12.33 -9.64 -9.00
C THR A 79 12.82 -9.11 -10.34
N THR A 80 13.68 -8.08 -10.30
CA THR A 80 14.19 -7.43 -11.51
C THR A 80 15.61 -7.88 -11.82
N THR A 81 15.85 -8.23 -13.08
CA THR A 81 17.19 -8.55 -13.60
C THR A 81 17.54 -7.57 -14.72
N TRP A 82 18.74 -7.00 -14.66
CA TRP A 82 19.28 -6.17 -15.75
C TRP A 82 19.97 -7.06 -16.78
N ILE A 83 19.52 -6.97 -18.03
CA ILE A 83 20.13 -7.67 -19.16
C ILE A 83 20.83 -6.65 -20.04
N VAL A 84 22.15 -6.79 -20.20
CA VAL A 84 22.98 -5.90 -21.02
C VAL A 84 23.69 -6.74 -22.09
N SER A 85 23.45 -6.41 -23.36
CA SER A 85 24.12 -7.03 -24.51
C SER A 85 25.15 -6.08 -25.10
N GLY A 86 26.39 -6.57 -25.23
CA GLY A 86 27.53 -5.77 -25.66
C GLY A 86 28.19 -6.24 -26.96
N ASN A 87 28.97 -5.35 -27.58
CA ASN A 87 29.80 -5.63 -28.75
C ASN A 87 31.14 -4.85 -28.77
N GLY A 88 31.58 -4.33 -27.62
CA GLY A 88 32.84 -3.58 -27.53
C GLY A 88 32.80 -2.38 -26.60
N GLN A 89 31.83 -2.30 -25.68
CA GLN A 89 31.68 -1.20 -24.74
C GLN A 89 32.87 -1.20 -23.77
N ILE A 90 33.55 -0.06 -23.71
CA ILE A 90 34.57 0.25 -22.70
C ILE A 90 33.99 1.28 -21.73
N ARG A 91 34.42 1.23 -20.46
CA ARG A 91 34.06 2.20 -19.42
C ARG A 91 35.30 3.02 -19.08
N ASN A 92 35.20 4.35 -19.18
CA ASN A 92 36.24 5.29 -18.77
C ASN A 92 36.28 5.46 -17.25
#